data_AF-A0A6G0STS3-F1
#
_entry.id   AF-A0A6G0STS3-F1
#
_cell.length_a   1.000
_cell.length_b   1.000
_cell.length_c   1.000
_cell.angle_alpha   90.00
_cell.angle_beta   90.00
_cell.angle_gamma   90.00
#
_symmetry.space_group_name_H-M   'P 1'
#
loop_
_entity.id
_entity.type
_entity.pdbx_description
1 polymer ?
#
loop_
_entity_poly.entity_id
_entity_poly.type
_entity_poly.pdbx_seq_one_letter_code
_entity_poly.pdbx_strand_id
1 'polypeptide(L)'
;NSLVLNSFLIDKLKPTYSTQQHGPSNYQRTDLILISAAISQTHVKSEIIRLRGRPLIISPDGRIRLMNNYSYIKTRDLLLKIFEKKPDQLQVILNELHLAMKSKTSNLTTSFLKNYLDFNKQNAIILLWNGNTDKNILQRLGFNTNIMLNMTAYDTDNNREFYLKLINFKSNEIILNHKLGYIIKNGRFLSLKETHDSICNQNHDITYIHDAVSDFLQNTNSSQLVT
;
A
#
# COMPACT_ATOMS: atom_id res chain seq x y z
N ASN A 1 16.52 3.42 -10.13
CA ASN A 1 15.38 4.36 -10.22
C ASN A 1 14.13 3.69 -9.67
N SER A 2 14.02 3.55 -8.35
CA SER A 2 12.89 2.87 -7.69
C SER A 2 12.06 3.89 -6.90
N LEU A 3 10.74 3.78 -7.05
CA LEU A 3 9.73 4.44 -6.25
C LEU A 3 9.15 3.40 -5.30
N VAL A 4 9.48 3.46 -4.02
CA VAL A 4 8.90 2.53 -3.04
C VAL A 4 7.53 3.06 -2.63
N LEU A 5 6.48 2.36 -3.04
CA LEU A 5 5.09 2.56 -2.66
C LEU A 5 4.79 1.52 -1.57
N ASN A 6 4.76 1.96 -0.32
CA ASN A 6 4.44 1.11 0.81
C ASN A 6 3.16 1.60 1.48
N SER A 7 2.23 0.65 1.60
CA SER A 7 0.93 0.78 2.20
C SER A 7 0.00 1.73 1.43
N PHE A 8 -0.82 1.14 0.58
CA PHE A 8 -2.21 1.52 0.56
C PHE A 8 -2.91 0.90 1.77
N LEU A 9 -3.56 1.72 2.61
CA LEU A 9 -4.56 1.19 3.53
C LEU A 9 -5.80 0.85 2.69
N ILE A 10 -5.71 -0.27 1.97
CA ILE A 10 -6.75 -0.81 1.12
C ILE A 10 -7.10 -2.19 1.63
N ASP A 11 -8.23 -2.23 2.32
CA ASP A 11 -8.89 -3.48 2.59
C ASP A 11 -9.76 -3.87 1.40
N LYS A 12 -9.72 -5.16 1.06
CA LYS A 12 -10.66 -5.78 0.12
C LYS A 12 -11.99 -5.92 0.86
N LEU A 13 -12.84 -4.92 0.72
CA LEU A 13 -14.22 -5.01 1.16
C LEU A 13 -14.93 -6.12 0.35
N LYS A 14 -15.07 -7.32 0.93
CA LYS A 14 -16.00 -8.36 0.47
C LYS A 14 -17.28 -8.31 1.32
N PRO A 15 -18.28 -7.46 1.03
CA PRO A 15 -19.60 -7.62 1.65
C PRO A 15 -20.28 -8.87 1.10
N THR A 16 -20.61 -9.82 1.97
CA THR A 16 -21.62 -10.84 1.70
C THR A 16 -22.97 -10.13 1.55
N TYR A 17 -23.85 -10.65 0.67
CA TYR A 17 -25.20 -10.20 0.32
C TYR A 17 -25.34 -9.29 -0.92
N SER A 18 -25.89 -9.92 -1.96
CA SER A 18 -26.56 -9.30 -3.10
C SER A 18 -27.97 -8.90 -2.72
N THR A 19 -28.35 -7.65 -2.97
CA THR A 19 -29.73 -7.31 -3.31
C THR A 19 -29.68 -6.27 -4.43
N GLN A 20 -30.27 -6.64 -5.56
CA GLN A 20 -30.46 -5.78 -6.73
C GLN A 20 -31.35 -4.60 -6.33
N GLN A 21 -30.85 -3.37 -6.36
CA GLN A 21 -31.66 -2.17 -6.60
C GLN A 21 -30.84 -1.13 -7.37
N HIS A 22 -31.32 -0.79 -8.57
CA HIS A 22 -30.79 0.23 -9.45
C HIS A 22 -31.11 1.64 -8.92
N GLY A 23 -30.06 2.40 -8.60
CA GLY A 23 -30.08 3.84 -8.30
C GLY A 23 -28.68 4.41 -8.57
N PRO A 24 -28.51 5.70 -8.88
CA PRO A 24 -27.31 6.24 -9.56
C PRO A 24 -26.06 6.40 -8.67
N SER A 25 -25.97 5.71 -7.53
CA SER A 25 -24.82 5.85 -6.62
C SER A 25 -24.60 4.62 -5.70
N ASN A 26 -24.68 3.41 -6.24
CA ASN A 26 -24.33 2.20 -5.48
C ASN A 26 -22.87 1.78 -5.73
N TYR A 27 -22.08 1.70 -4.65
CA TYR A 27 -20.81 0.98 -4.63
C TYR A 27 -21.08 -0.50 -4.95
N GLN A 28 -20.33 -1.05 -5.90
CA GLN A 28 -20.38 -2.47 -6.21
C GLN A 28 -19.41 -3.21 -5.28
N ARG A 29 -19.73 -4.47 -4.96
CA ARG A 29 -18.93 -5.37 -4.09
C ARG A 29 -17.42 -5.42 -4.44
N THR A 30 -17.04 -4.99 -5.64
CA THR A 30 -15.71 -5.08 -6.22
C THR A 30 -14.98 -3.73 -6.34
N ASP A 31 -15.58 -2.60 -5.94
CA ASP A 31 -14.84 -1.34 -5.92
C ASP A 31 -13.79 -1.36 -4.79
N LEU A 32 -12.72 -0.60 -4.96
CA LEU A 32 -11.72 -0.36 -3.91
C LEU A 32 -11.96 1.00 -3.27
N ILE A 33 -11.71 1.11 -1.97
CA ILE A 33 -11.77 2.37 -1.25
C ILE A 33 -10.37 2.74 -0.81
N LEU A 34 -9.84 3.81 -1.39
CA LEU A 34 -8.54 4.36 -1.10
C LEU A 34 -8.69 5.53 -0.14
N ILE A 35 -8.31 5.32 1.12
CA ILE A 35 -8.42 6.32 2.20
C ILE A 35 -7.16 7.19 2.26
N SER A 36 -5.99 6.56 2.25
CA SER A 36 -4.68 7.20 2.33
C SER A 36 -3.59 6.26 1.78
N ALA A 37 -2.40 6.81 1.53
CA ALA A 37 -1.22 6.07 1.10
C ALA A 37 0.07 6.81 1.49
N ALA A 38 1.24 6.20 1.27
CA ALA A 38 2.53 6.90 1.29
C ALA A 38 3.39 6.50 0.10
N ILE A 39 4.18 7.47 -0.36
CA ILE A 39 5.10 7.32 -1.50
C ILE A 39 6.42 8.00 -1.20
N SER A 40 7.45 7.59 -1.93
CA SER A 40 8.77 8.21 -1.92
C SER A 40 9.46 8.07 -3.26
N GLN A 41 10.58 8.77 -3.42
CA GLN A 41 11.47 8.58 -4.54
C GLN A 41 12.93 8.60 -4.09
N THR A 42 13.78 7.89 -4.82
CA THR A 42 15.22 7.77 -4.51
C THR A 42 16.06 8.93 -5.02
N HIS A 43 15.53 9.79 -5.90
CA HIS A 43 16.29 10.84 -6.60
C HIS A 43 16.40 12.17 -5.88
N VAL A 44 15.57 12.39 -4.86
CA VAL A 44 15.64 13.56 -3.98
C VAL A 44 16.02 13.02 -2.61
N LYS A 45 16.63 13.80 -1.73
CA LYS A 45 16.55 13.55 -0.26
C LYS A 45 15.06 13.64 0.14
N SER A 46 14.29 12.67 -0.31
CA SER A 46 12.84 12.76 -0.44
C SER A 46 12.29 12.27 0.88
N GLU A 47 11.78 13.22 1.64
CA GLU A 47 10.87 12.94 2.72
C GLU A 47 9.71 12.09 2.21
N ILE A 48 9.25 11.20 3.06
CA ILE A 48 8.12 10.31 2.81
C ILE A 48 6.89 11.19 2.58
N ILE A 49 6.27 11.09 1.41
CA ILE A 49 5.07 11.86 1.11
C ILE A 49 3.85 11.03 1.47
N ARG A 50 3.13 11.48 2.50
CA ARG A 50 1.83 10.92 2.82
C ARG A 50 0.76 11.49 1.89
N LEU A 51 0.02 10.59 1.24
CA LEU A 51 -1.12 10.90 0.39
C LEU A 51 -2.40 10.89 1.24
N ARG A 52 -3.05 12.04 1.30
CA ARG A 52 -4.29 12.29 2.03
C ARG A 52 -5.22 13.13 1.17
N GLY A 53 -6.50 13.06 1.52
CA GLY A 53 -7.55 13.78 0.83
C GLY A 53 -8.87 13.07 1.02
N ARG A 54 -9.90 13.55 0.32
CA ARG A 54 -11.19 12.88 0.31
C ARG A 54 -11.02 11.47 -0.30
N PRO A 55 -11.49 10.39 0.35
CA PRO A 55 -11.24 9.03 -0.14
C PRO A 55 -11.70 8.80 -1.57
N LEU A 56 -10.93 8.02 -2.32
CA LEU A 56 -11.27 7.63 -3.70
C LEU A 56 -11.99 6.29 -3.68
N ILE A 57 -13.09 6.18 -4.42
CA ILE A 57 -13.72 4.91 -4.74
C ILE A 57 -13.35 4.56 -6.17
N ILE A 58 -12.70 3.42 -6.35
CA ILE A 58 -12.08 2.98 -7.60
C ILE A 58 -12.80 1.72 -8.07
N SER A 59 -13.61 1.86 -9.11
CA SER A 59 -14.36 0.75 -9.69
C SER A 59 -13.45 -0.22 -10.45
N PRO A 60 -13.88 -1.48 -10.69
CA PRO A 60 -13.10 -2.47 -11.41
C PRO A 60 -12.67 -2.04 -12.82
N ASP A 61 -13.48 -1.19 -13.46
CA ASP A 61 -13.23 -0.63 -14.78
C ASP A 61 -12.33 0.62 -14.76
N GLY A 62 -11.78 0.98 -13.59
CA GLY A 62 -10.91 2.14 -13.42
C GLY A 62 -11.64 3.47 -13.29
N ARG A 63 -12.98 3.50 -13.21
CA ARG A 63 -13.71 4.74 -12.87
C ARG A 63 -13.40 5.15 -11.44
N ILE A 64 -13.06 6.43 -11.26
CA ILE A 64 -12.68 7.00 -9.97
C ILE A 64 -13.72 8.05 -9.56
N ARG A 65 -14.21 7.96 -8.32
CA ARG A 65 -15.11 8.96 -7.74
C ARG A 65 -14.69 9.31 -6.32
N LEU A 66 -14.93 10.55 -5.90
CA LEU A 66 -14.75 10.95 -4.51
C LEU A 66 -15.86 10.38 -3.63
N MET A 67 -15.50 9.93 -2.43
CA MET A 67 -16.46 9.41 -1.46
C MET A 67 -17.41 10.51 -0.98
N ASN A 68 -18.73 10.34 -1.16
CA ASN A 68 -19.73 11.23 -0.59
C ASN A 68 -20.16 10.78 0.83
N ASN A 69 -20.97 11.58 1.53
CA ASN A 69 -21.42 11.28 2.90
C ASN A 69 -22.19 9.96 3.00
N TYR A 70 -22.99 9.64 1.98
CA TYR A 70 -23.72 8.37 1.91
C TYR A 70 -22.77 7.17 1.85
N SER A 71 -21.76 7.24 0.98
CA SER A 71 -20.74 6.20 0.82
C SER A 71 -19.85 6.08 2.05
N TYR A 72 -19.58 7.19 2.75
CA TYR A 72 -18.89 7.21 4.03
C TYR A 72 -19.64 6.40 5.10
N ILE A 73 -20.94 6.65 5.28
CA ILE A 73 -21.76 5.90 6.26
C ILE A 73 -21.74 4.40 5.95
N LYS A 74 -21.95 4.02 4.67
CA LYS A 74 -21.88 2.62 4.25
C LYS A 74 -20.51 1.98 4.52
N THR A 75 -19.44 2.72 4.24
CA THR A 75 -18.07 2.23 4.46
C THR A 75 -17.79 2.01 5.94
N ARG A 76 -18.17 2.99 6.78
CA ARG A 76 -18.05 2.89 8.24
C ARG A 76 -18.79 1.68 8.78
N ASP A 77 -20.05 1.50 8.40
CA ASP A 77 -20.89 0.40 8.89
C ASP A 77 -20.36 -0.97 8.44
N LEU A 78 -19.72 -1.04 7.27
CA LEU A 78 -19.05 -2.25 6.80
C LEU A 78 -17.75 -2.53 7.57
N LEU A 79 -16.93 -1.50 7.83
CA LEU A 79 -15.70 -1.64 8.63
C LEU A 79 -16.02 -2.14 10.05
N LEU A 80 -17.08 -1.61 10.67
CA LEU A 80 -17.56 -2.08 11.98
C LEU A 80 -17.82 -3.59 12.00
N LYS A 81 -18.39 -4.14 10.92
CA LYS A 81 -18.65 -5.58 10.79
C LYS A 81 -17.38 -6.39 10.52
N ILE A 82 -16.51 -5.91 9.64
CA ILE A 82 -15.28 -6.64 9.25
C ILE A 82 -14.31 -6.74 10.42
N PHE A 83 -14.15 -5.65 11.17
CA PHE A 83 -13.19 -5.55 12.27
C PHE A 83 -13.84 -5.70 13.64
N GLU A 84 -15.03 -6.32 13.72
CA GLU A 84 -15.75 -6.56 14.98
C GLU A 84 -14.85 -7.21 16.05
N LYS A 85 -13.98 -8.14 15.62
CA LYS A 85 -13.03 -8.85 16.50
C LYS A 85 -11.66 -8.16 16.66
N LYS A 86 -11.47 -6.96 16.10
CA LYS A 86 -10.21 -6.22 16.09
C LYS A 86 -10.44 -4.72 16.35
N PRO A 87 -10.97 -4.35 17.54
CA PRO A 87 -11.41 -3.00 17.85
C PRO A 87 -10.29 -1.96 17.74
N ASP A 88 -9.06 -2.30 18.13
CA ASP A 88 -7.91 -1.38 18.05
C ASP A 88 -7.58 -1.00 16.60
N GLN A 89 -7.58 -1.98 15.69
CA GLN A 89 -7.37 -1.74 14.26
C GLN A 89 -8.53 -0.93 13.67
N LEU A 90 -9.76 -1.27 14.05
CA LEU A 90 -10.94 -0.55 13.60
C LEU A 90 -10.88 0.93 13.98
N GLN A 91 -10.50 1.24 15.22
CA GLN A 91 -10.41 2.61 15.71
C GLN A 91 -9.44 3.46 14.88
N VAL A 92 -8.27 2.90 14.54
CA VAL A 92 -7.28 3.57 13.68
C VAL A 92 -7.86 3.85 12.29
N ILE A 93 -8.48 2.84 11.66
CA ILE A 93 -9.04 2.98 10.30
C ILE A 93 -10.19 3.99 10.27
N LEU A 94 -11.08 3.95 11.27
CA LEU A 94 -12.20 4.90 11.36
C LEU A 94 -11.72 6.33 11.59
N ASN A 95 -10.68 6.52 12.40
CA ASN A 95 -10.08 7.84 12.61
C ASN A 95 -9.48 8.39 11.30
N GLU A 96 -8.73 7.57 10.57
CA GLU A 96 -8.19 7.94 9.25
C GLU A 96 -9.30 8.29 8.26
N LEU A 97 -10.36 7.49 8.18
CA LEU A 97 -11.50 7.74 7.31
C LEU A 97 -12.20 9.06 7.65
N HIS A 98 -12.41 9.34 8.94
CA HIS A 98 -13.03 10.57 9.42
C HIS A 98 -12.18 11.81 9.12
N LEU A 99 -10.87 11.73 9.35
CA LEU A 99 -9.93 12.80 9.02
C LEU A 99 -9.89 13.05 7.50
N ALA A 100 -9.88 11.99 6.69
CA ALA A 100 -9.91 12.07 5.24
C ALA A 100 -11.17 12.78 4.72
N MET A 101 -12.34 12.50 5.30
CA MET A 101 -13.60 13.17 4.92
C MET A 101 -13.63 14.67 5.27
N LYS A 102 -12.86 15.09 6.27
CA LYS A 102 -12.72 16.51 6.69
C LYS A 102 -11.60 17.25 5.95
N SER A 103 -10.80 16.56 5.15
CA SER A 103 -9.66 17.16 4.48
C SER A 103 -10.09 18.23 3.48
N LYS A 104 -9.48 19.41 3.57
CA LYS A 104 -9.69 20.53 2.63
C LYS A 104 -8.69 20.51 1.46
N THR A 105 -7.56 19.84 1.66
CA THR A 105 -6.52 19.65 0.65
C THR A 105 -6.47 18.18 0.24
N SER A 106 -6.06 17.91 -0.99
CA SER A 106 -5.90 16.54 -1.49
C SER A 106 -4.67 16.43 -2.37
N ASN A 107 -3.72 15.61 -1.93
CA ASN A 107 -2.67 15.06 -2.80
C ASN A 107 -2.94 13.58 -3.13
N LEU A 108 -4.02 12.99 -2.60
CA LEU A 108 -4.53 11.70 -3.03
C LEU A 108 -5.36 11.84 -4.31
N THR A 109 -4.68 12.11 -5.43
CA THR A 109 -5.30 12.22 -6.75
C THR A 109 -4.44 11.50 -7.79
N THR A 110 -5.07 11.06 -8.88
CA THR A 110 -4.33 10.49 -10.02
C THR A 110 -3.37 11.50 -10.64
N SER A 111 -3.76 12.78 -10.70
CA SER A 111 -2.90 13.85 -11.23
C SER A 111 -1.65 14.06 -10.38
N PHE A 112 -1.77 14.05 -9.06
CA PHE A 112 -0.62 14.16 -8.17
C PHE A 112 0.32 12.97 -8.36
N LEU A 113 -0.22 11.74 -8.34
CA LEU A 113 0.56 10.51 -8.55
C LEU A 113 1.27 10.50 -9.90
N LYS A 114 0.60 10.92 -10.97
CA LYS A 114 1.19 11.01 -12.30
C LYS A 114 2.35 12.00 -12.34
N ASN A 115 2.15 13.22 -11.82
CA ASN A 115 3.21 14.22 -11.75
C ASN A 115 4.40 13.75 -10.92
N TYR A 116 4.14 12.98 -9.86
CA TYR A 116 5.18 12.40 -9.01
C TYR A 116 5.98 11.32 -9.75
N LEU A 117 5.32 10.46 -10.53
CA LEU A 117 5.97 9.40 -11.31
C LEU A 117 6.71 9.94 -12.55
N ASP A 118 6.25 11.04 -13.12
CA ASP A 118 6.84 11.68 -14.32
C ASP A 118 8.03 12.60 -13.97
N PHE A 119 8.57 12.53 -12.74
CA PHE A 119 9.69 13.35 -12.30
C PHE A 119 10.89 13.21 -13.25
N ASN A 120 11.44 14.36 -13.69
CA ASN A 120 12.52 14.44 -14.68
C ASN A 120 12.25 13.73 -16.03
N LYS A 121 10.98 13.51 -16.40
CA LYS A 121 10.58 12.84 -17.66
C LYS A 121 11.17 11.44 -17.84
N GLN A 122 11.53 10.77 -16.74
CA GLN A 122 12.00 9.40 -16.76
C GLN A 122 10.87 8.44 -16.40
N ASN A 123 10.87 7.25 -16.99
CA ASN A 123 9.92 6.21 -16.60
C ASN A 123 10.28 5.68 -15.21
N ALA A 124 9.46 6.00 -14.21
CA ALA A 124 9.62 5.47 -12.86
C ALA A 124 9.40 3.95 -12.81
N ILE A 125 10.30 3.24 -12.11
CA ILE A 125 10.06 1.86 -11.68
C ILE A 125 9.37 1.94 -10.32
N ILE A 126 8.20 1.31 -10.22
CA ILE A 126 7.44 1.23 -8.98
C ILE A 126 7.86 -0.03 -8.24
N LEU A 127 8.25 0.12 -6.99
CA LEU A 127 8.66 -0.94 -6.07
C LEU A 127 7.62 -1.05 -4.95
N LEU A 128 7.06 -2.24 -4.75
CA LEU A 128 5.97 -2.47 -3.78
C LEU A 128 6.36 -3.57 -2.80
N TRP A 129 6.11 -3.39 -1.50
CA TRP A 129 6.28 -4.46 -0.52
C TRP A 129 5.02 -5.34 -0.43
N ASN A 130 5.14 -6.64 -0.71
CA ASN A 130 4.01 -7.57 -0.76
C ASN A 130 2.80 -7.01 -1.56
N GLY A 131 3.10 -6.31 -2.65
CA GLY A 131 2.25 -5.28 -3.22
C GLY A 131 1.19 -5.76 -4.20
N ASN A 132 0.65 -6.96 -4.05
CA ASN A 132 -0.33 -7.47 -5.03
C ASN A 132 -1.64 -6.64 -4.99
N THR A 133 -2.04 -6.16 -3.82
CA THR A 133 -3.17 -5.24 -3.67
C THR A 133 -2.81 -3.90 -4.30
N ASP A 134 -1.64 -3.35 -3.96
CA ASP A 134 -1.08 -2.08 -4.45
C ASP A 134 -0.98 -2.04 -5.98
N LYS A 135 -0.51 -3.13 -6.60
CA LYS A 135 -0.51 -3.32 -8.05
C LYS A 135 -1.90 -3.14 -8.65
N ASN A 136 -2.92 -3.83 -8.12
CA ASN A 136 -4.28 -3.74 -8.63
C ASN A 136 -4.84 -2.32 -8.51
N ILE A 137 -4.48 -1.60 -7.44
CA ILE A 137 -4.88 -0.19 -7.25
C ILE A 137 -4.25 0.68 -8.32
N LEU A 138 -2.93 0.58 -8.50
CA LEU A 138 -2.18 1.34 -9.50
C LEU A 138 -2.69 1.07 -10.92
N GLN A 139 -3.00 -0.19 -11.24
CA GLN A 139 -3.57 -0.58 -12.53
C GLN A 139 -4.93 0.10 -12.77
N ARG A 140 -5.82 0.09 -11.77
CA ARG A 140 -7.12 0.76 -11.85
C ARG A 140 -7.00 2.28 -11.87
N LEU A 141 -5.95 2.84 -11.29
CA LEU A 141 -5.63 4.27 -11.38
C LEU A 141 -5.00 4.67 -12.74
N GLY A 142 -4.70 3.69 -13.60
CA GLY A 142 -4.20 3.91 -14.96
C GLY A 142 -2.68 3.77 -15.13
N PHE A 143 -1.94 3.36 -14.11
CA PHE A 143 -0.47 3.22 -14.15
C PHE A 143 0.00 1.89 -14.75
N ASN A 144 -0.65 1.43 -15.82
CA ASN A 144 -0.43 0.11 -16.41
C ASN A 144 0.90 -0.03 -17.19
N THR A 145 1.49 1.11 -17.58
CA THR A 145 2.70 1.16 -18.40
C THR A 145 3.98 1.18 -17.57
N ASN A 146 3.90 1.51 -16.28
CA ASN A 146 5.05 1.53 -15.38
C ASN A 146 5.56 0.12 -15.12
N ILE A 147 6.88 -0.03 -15.03
CA ILE A 147 7.49 -1.27 -14.54
C ILE A 147 7.18 -1.36 -13.04
N MET A 148 6.53 -2.43 -12.62
CA MET A 148 6.23 -2.70 -11.22
C MET A 148 7.01 -3.91 -10.72
N LEU A 149 7.70 -3.76 -9.60
CA LEU A 149 8.46 -4.79 -8.94
C LEU A 149 7.85 -5.07 -7.56
N ASN A 150 7.72 -6.35 -7.21
CA ASN A 150 7.34 -6.81 -5.90
C ASN A 150 8.59 -7.13 -5.08
N MET A 151 8.76 -6.46 -3.96
CA MET A 151 9.67 -6.87 -2.91
C MET A 151 8.90 -7.70 -1.89
N THR A 152 9.41 -8.86 -1.55
CA THR A 152 8.77 -9.76 -0.58
C THR A 152 9.83 -10.57 0.14
N ALA A 153 9.60 -10.94 1.39
CA ALA A 153 10.47 -11.86 2.09
C ALA A 153 9.66 -13.01 2.69
N TYR A 154 10.02 -14.24 2.30
CA TYR A 154 9.31 -15.43 2.74
C TYR A 154 10.17 -16.70 2.69
N ASP A 155 9.80 -17.66 3.53
CA ASP A 155 10.33 -19.02 3.58
C ASP A 155 9.64 -19.88 2.51
N THR A 156 10.42 -20.33 1.52
CA THR A 156 9.92 -21.08 0.36
C THR A 156 9.74 -22.58 0.66
N ASP A 157 10.52 -23.14 1.60
CA ASP A 157 10.58 -24.58 1.83
C ASP A 157 9.97 -24.99 3.18
N ASN A 158 9.44 -24.03 3.92
CA ASN A 158 8.87 -24.22 5.26
C ASN A 158 9.90 -24.79 6.26
N ASN A 159 11.17 -24.41 6.09
CA ASN A 159 12.31 -24.83 6.91
C ASN A 159 12.87 -23.66 7.75
N ARG A 160 12.16 -22.54 7.79
CA ARG A 160 12.50 -21.27 8.46
C ARG A 160 13.71 -20.55 7.87
N GLU A 161 14.15 -20.91 6.67
CA GLU A 161 15.13 -20.15 5.90
C GLU A 161 14.42 -19.11 5.03
N PHE A 162 14.62 -17.84 5.36
CA PHE A 162 13.93 -16.74 4.69
C PHE A 162 14.80 -16.11 3.60
N TYR A 163 14.13 -15.70 2.52
CA TYR A 163 14.77 -15.03 1.39
C TYR A 163 14.02 -13.74 1.06
N LEU A 164 14.77 -12.65 0.89
CA LEU A 164 14.29 -11.42 0.28
C LEU A 164 14.33 -11.59 -1.24
N LYS A 165 13.18 -11.41 -1.88
CA LYS A 165 13.01 -11.54 -3.32
C LYS A 165 12.54 -10.24 -3.93
N LEU A 166 13.11 -9.90 -5.07
CA LEU A 166 12.63 -8.84 -5.97
C LEU A 166 12.08 -9.50 -7.23
N ILE A 167 10.79 -9.34 -7.49
CA ILE A 167 10.07 -10.06 -8.54
C ILE A 167 9.44 -9.05 -9.51
N ASN A 168 9.61 -9.24 -10.81
CA ASN A 168 8.92 -8.43 -11.80
C ASN A 168 7.45 -8.85 -11.89
N PHE A 169 6.50 -7.94 -11.63
CA PHE A 169 5.08 -8.28 -11.65
C PHE A 169 4.51 -8.61 -13.03
N LYS A 170 5.22 -8.27 -14.12
CA LYS A 170 4.82 -8.55 -15.50
C LYS A 170 5.33 -9.91 -15.98
N SER A 171 6.62 -10.20 -15.78
CA SER A 171 7.24 -11.46 -16.24
C SER A 171 7.21 -12.58 -15.19
N ASN A 172 6.91 -12.26 -13.92
CA ASN A 172 7.08 -13.15 -12.75
C ASN A 172 8.54 -13.62 -12.54
N GLU A 173 9.49 -12.98 -13.19
CA GLU A 173 10.91 -13.27 -13.05
C GLU A 173 11.43 -12.79 -11.69
N ILE A 174 12.23 -13.63 -11.03
CA ILE A 174 12.95 -13.26 -9.81
C ILE A 174 14.24 -12.56 -10.23
N ILE A 175 14.30 -11.25 -10.03
CA ILE A 175 15.44 -10.38 -10.34
C ILE A 175 16.53 -10.50 -9.26
N LEU A 176 16.11 -10.62 -8.00
CA LEU A 176 16.99 -10.76 -6.84
C LEU A 176 16.45 -11.85 -5.93
N ASN A 177 17.35 -12.68 -5.40
CA ASN A 177 17.05 -13.65 -4.35
C ASN A 177 18.19 -13.62 -3.33
N HIS A 178 17.98 -12.92 -2.22
CA HIS A 178 18.98 -12.72 -1.17
C HIS A 178 18.59 -13.51 0.08
N LYS A 179 19.51 -14.34 0.60
CA LYS A 179 19.27 -15.13 1.81
C LYS A 179 19.32 -14.21 3.04
N LEU A 180 18.23 -14.14 3.79
CA LEU A 180 18.16 -13.44 5.08
C LEU A 180 18.62 -14.35 6.24
N GLY A 181 18.42 -15.65 6.08
CA GLY A 181 18.86 -16.67 7.04
C GLY A 181 17.70 -17.27 7.83
N TYR A 182 18.07 -17.95 8.90
CA TYR A 182 17.14 -18.70 9.74
C TYR A 182 16.44 -17.79 10.75
N ILE A 183 15.11 -17.73 10.71
CA ILE A 183 14.29 -16.88 11.59
C ILE A 183 13.18 -17.71 12.24
N ILE A 184 13.13 -17.68 13.58
CA ILE A 184 12.08 -18.36 14.34
C ILE A 184 10.85 -17.47 14.42
N LYS A 185 9.83 -17.78 13.64
CA LYS A 185 8.52 -17.11 13.70
C LYS A 185 7.38 -18.05 13.32
N ASN A 186 6.17 -17.62 13.67
CA ASN A 186 4.96 -18.24 13.18
C ASN A 186 4.60 -17.65 11.81
N GLY A 187 4.45 -18.51 10.80
CA GLY A 187 4.11 -18.12 9.43
C GLY A 187 5.32 -17.96 8.52
N ARG A 188 5.03 -17.92 7.21
CA ARG A 188 6.05 -18.02 6.16
C ARG A 188 6.48 -16.68 5.56
N PHE A 189 5.81 -15.59 5.87
CA PHE A 189 6.13 -14.25 5.35
C PHE A 189 6.75 -13.39 6.44
N LEU A 190 7.78 -12.62 6.12
CA LEU A 190 8.23 -11.52 6.95
C LEU A 190 7.41 -10.26 6.61
N SER A 191 7.06 -9.52 7.63
CA SER A 191 6.68 -8.11 7.52
C SER A 191 7.88 -7.29 7.05
N LEU A 192 7.61 -6.08 6.58
CA LEU A 192 8.67 -5.17 6.18
C LEU A 192 9.60 -4.88 7.36
N LYS A 193 9.04 -4.74 8.57
CA LYS A 193 9.79 -4.47 9.80
C LYS A 193 10.74 -5.61 10.12
N GLU A 194 10.22 -6.84 10.17
CA GLU A 194 11.05 -8.02 10.44
C GLU A 194 12.16 -8.18 9.39
N THR A 195 11.86 -7.87 8.13
CA THR A 195 12.86 -7.93 7.06
C THR A 195 13.92 -6.86 7.22
N HIS A 196 13.51 -5.62 7.48
CA HIS A 196 14.43 -4.52 7.69
C HIS A 196 15.34 -4.77 8.90
N ASP A 197 14.77 -5.19 10.03
CA ASP A 197 15.52 -5.48 11.25
C ASP A 197 16.50 -6.65 11.07
N SER A 198 16.26 -7.55 10.11
CA SER A 198 17.20 -8.63 9.76
C SER A 198 18.39 -8.18 8.90
N ILE A 199 18.31 -7.02 8.26
CA ILE A 199 19.33 -6.50 7.33
C ILE A 199 20.05 -5.28 7.93
N CYS A 200 19.32 -4.43 8.64
CA CYS A 200 19.82 -3.16 9.15
C CYS A 200 20.28 -3.28 10.61
N ASN A 201 21.55 -2.92 10.85
CA ASN A 201 22.14 -2.91 12.19
C ASN A 201 22.00 -1.57 12.92
N GLN A 202 21.27 -0.61 12.35
CA GLN A 202 21.06 0.71 12.95
C GLN A 202 19.72 0.73 13.70
N ASN A 203 19.73 1.23 14.93
CA ASN A 203 18.49 1.53 15.63
C ASN A 203 17.82 2.75 14.99
N HIS A 204 16.64 2.55 14.42
CA HIS A 204 15.78 3.63 13.96
C HIS A 204 14.63 3.79 14.94
N ASP A 205 14.46 4.97 15.53
CA ASP A 205 13.28 5.31 16.33
C ASP A 205 12.05 5.40 15.41
N ILE A 206 11.33 4.28 15.26
CA ILE A 206 10.10 4.21 14.46
C ILE A 206 8.92 4.39 15.42
N THR A 207 8.19 5.50 15.28
CA THR A 207 7.23 5.93 16.30
C THR A 207 5.82 5.35 16.19
N TYR A 208 5.38 4.67 15.11
CA TYR A 208 4.01 4.09 15.08
C TYR A 208 3.81 2.93 14.08
N ILE A 209 3.23 1.80 14.50
CA ILE A 209 3.14 0.54 13.71
C ILE A 209 1.98 0.50 12.68
N HIS A 210 1.23 1.59 12.45
CA HIS A 210 0.06 1.57 11.54
C HIS A 210 -0.07 2.82 10.64
N ASP A 211 1.06 3.41 10.25
CA ASP A 211 1.12 4.49 9.26
C ASP A 211 1.85 4.00 8.00
N ALA A 212 1.34 4.37 6.83
CA ALA A 212 2.01 4.17 5.54
C ALA A 212 3.46 4.71 5.55
N VAL A 213 3.69 5.73 6.37
CA VAL A 213 4.99 6.35 6.61
C VAL A 213 5.94 5.48 7.45
N SER A 214 5.41 4.69 8.39
CA SER A 214 6.23 3.85 9.27
C SER A 214 6.66 2.54 8.62
N ASP A 215 5.84 2.01 7.71
CA ASP A 215 6.29 0.98 6.76
C ASP A 215 7.44 1.53 5.89
N PHE A 216 7.47 2.83 5.65
CA PHE A 216 8.44 3.43 4.75
C PHE A 216 9.83 3.73 5.36
N LEU A 217 9.92 4.14 6.64
CA LEU A 217 11.20 4.45 7.32
C LEU A 217 12.21 3.28 7.33
N GLN A 218 11.73 2.07 7.06
CA GLN A 218 12.54 0.86 6.89
C GLN A 218 13.32 0.79 5.57
N ASN A 219 13.25 1.78 4.67
CA ASN A 219 13.88 1.68 3.34
C ASN A 219 14.82 2.83 2.98
N THR A 220 14.96 3.87 3.82
CA THR A 220 15.73 5.08 3.46
C THR A 220 17.10 5.22 4.12
N ASN A 221 17.42 4.41 5.13
CA ASN A 221 18.73 4.46 5.78
C ASN A 221 19.72 3.39 5.27
N SER A 222 19.28 2.47 4.40
CA SER A 222 20.13 1.51 3.70
C SER A 222 20.88 2.12 2.49
N SER A 223 20.68 3.42 2.20
CA SER A 223 21.38 4.14 1.12
C SER A 223 22.86 4.45 1.40
N GLN A 224 23.45 3.93 2.48
CA GLN A 224 24.89 4.05 2.73
C GLN A 224 25.69 2.75 2.50
N LEU A 225 25.08 1.70 1.96
CA LEU A 225 25.78 0.45 1.64
C LEU A 225 25.75 0.16 0.13
N VAL A 226 26.32 1.07 -0.66
CA VAL A 226 26.98 0.74 -1.94
C VAL A 226 28.16 1.68 -2.15
N THR A 227 29.31 1.27 -1.63
CA THR A 227 30.63 1.40 -2.28
C THR A 227 31.33 0.07 -2.13
#